data_AF-A0A2N5ZN19-F1
#
_entry.id   AF-A0A2N5ZN19-F1
#
_cell.length_a   1.000
_cell.length_b   1.000
_cell.length_c   1.000
_cell.angle_alpha   90.00
_cell.angle_beta   90.00
_cell.angle_gamma   90.00
#
_symmetry.space_group_name_H-M   'P 1'
#
loop_
_entity.id
_entity.type
_entity.pdbx_description
1 polymer ?
#
loop_
_entity_poly.entity_id
_entity_poly.type
_entity_poly.pdbx_seq_one_letter_code
_entity_poly.pdbx_strand_id
1 'polypeptide(L)'
;MPLIGTKKMFENAHKNGYAIGAFNVNNMEIIQGIFEAIKDQDAPLIIQVSAGARKYAKHEYLMHLIHASLELYDVPVAVHLDHGEDFEICKSCIDGGFTSVMIDGSKHSFEDN
;
A
#
# COMPACT_ATOMS: atom_id res chain seq x y z
N MET A 1 0.77 14.72 3.87
CA MET A 1 1.62 14.11 4.94
C MET A 1 2.60 13.09 4.34
N PRO A 2 3.73 12.75 5.01
CA PRO A 2 4.59 11.67 4.54
C PRO A 2 3.88 10.31 4.68
N LEU A 3 4.21 9.38 3.77
CA LEU A 3 3.82 7.97 3.91
C LEU A 3 4.46 7.37 5.17
N ILE A 4 3.76 6.43 5.81
CA ILE A 4 4.24 5.74 7.01
C ILE A 4 4.40 4.24 6.76
N GLY A 5 5.20 3.58 7.60
CA GLY A 5 5.37 2.12 7.56
C GLY A 5 4.27 1.38 8.32
N THR A 6 3.91 0.19 7.84
CA THR A 6 2.81 -0.62 8.40
C THR A 6 3.10 -1.18 9.79
N LYS A 7 4.37 -1.26 10.23
CA LYS A 7 4.73 -1.76 11.57
C LYS A 7 4.00 -1.01 12.69
N LYS A 8 4.11 0.32 12.73
CA LYS A 8 3.45 1.15 13.76
C LYS A 8 1.93 1.11 13.63
N MET A 9 1.42 1.00 12.40
CA MET A 9 -0.01 0.90 12.14
C MET A 9 -0.57 -0.38 12.76
N PHE A 10 0.06 -1.54 12.50
CA PHE A 10 -0.35 -2.81 13.08
C PHE A 10 -0.13 -2.91 14.58
N GLU A 11 0.94 -2.32 15.13
CA GLU A 11 1.13 -2.22 16.59
C GLU A 11 -0.06 -1.51 17.26
N ASN A 12 -0.53 -0.41 16.66
CA ASN A 12 -1.71 0.31 17.15
C ASN A 12 -3.00 -0.50 16.98
N ALA A 13 -3.22 -1.07 15.79
CA ALA A 13 -4.41 -1.85 15.48
C ALA A 13 -4.56 -3.08 16.39
N HIS A 14 -3.46 -3.81 16.62
CA HIS A 14 -3.44 -4.97 17.50
C HIS A 14 -3.70 -4.59 18.96
N LYS A 15 -3.09 -3.49 19.44
CA LYS A 15 -3.31 -2.98 20.79
C LYS A 15 -4.76 -2.58 21.04
N ASN A 16 -5.42 -2.02 20.03
CA ASN A 16 -6.76 -1.44 20.15
C ASN A 16 -7.87 -2.34 19.60
N GLY A 17 -7.55 -3.55 19.12
CA GLY A 17 -8.53 -4.55 18.72
C GLY A 17 -9.30 -4.23 17.43
N TYR A 18 -8.64 -3.60 16.45
CA TYR A 18 -9.24 -3.32 15.14
C TYR A 18 -8.36 -3.81 13.97
N ALA A 19 -8.93 -3.81 12.77
CA ALA A 19 -8.23 -4.15 11.53
C ALA A 19 -8.06 -2.92 10.64
N ILE A 20 -7.01 -2.92 9.82
CA ILE A 20 -6.73 -1.83 8.88
C ILE A 20 -7.15 -2.28 7.48
N GLY A 21 -7.95 -1.46 6.81
CA GLY A 21 -8.35 -1.70 5.43
C GLY A 21 -7.13 -1.61 4.50
N ALA A 22 -6.95 -2.65 3.69
CA ALA A 22 -5.96 -2.69 2.63
C ALA A 22 -6.68 -2.83 1.28
N PHE A 23 -6.56 -1.82 0.42
CA PHE A 23 -7.36 -1.74 -0.81
C PHE A 23 -6.44 -1.65 -2.03
N ASN A 24 -6.69 -2.52 -3.01
CA ASN A 24 -5.97 -2.47 -4.27
C ASN A 24 -6.39 -1.25 -5.11
N VAL A 25 -5.42 -0.65 -5.81
CA VAL A 25 -5.66 0.49 -6.71
C VAL A 25 -5.06 0.27 -8.09
N ASN A 26 -5.72 0.85 -9.09
CA ASN A 26 -5.32 0.72 -10.50
C ASN A 26 -5.38 2.04 -11.27
N ASN A 27 -6.11 3.05 -10.79
CA ASN A 27 -6.30 4.33 -11.46
C ASN A 27 -6.66 5.44 -10.47
N MET A 28 -6.89 6.65 -10.99
CA MET A 28 -7.19 7.85 -10.21
C MET A 28 -8.52 7.75 -9.48
N GLU A 29 -9.57 7.29 -10.15
CA GLU A 29 -10.94 7.29 -9.63
C GLU A 29 -11.07 6.37 -8.41
N ILE A 30 -10.40 5.21 -8.42
CA ILE A 30 -10.37 4.30 -7.28
C ILE A 30 -9.62 4.93 -6.10
N ILE A 31 -8.48 5.58 -6.36
CA ILE A 31 -7.70 6.25 -5.31
C ILE A 31 -8.55 7.35 -4.67
N GLN A 32 -9.20 8.21 -5.47
CA GLN A 32 -10.08 9.26 -4.97
C GLN A 32 -11.20 8.70 -4.10
N GLY A 33 -11.93 7.69 -4.58
CA GLY A 33 -13.03 7.09 -3.81
C GLY A 33 -12.59 6.48 -2.48
N ILE A 34 -11.41 5.84 -2.43
CA ILE A 34 -10.88 5.28 -1.18
C ILE A 34 -10.52 6.41 -0.20
N PHE A 35 -9.82 7.45 -0.66
CA PHE A 35 -9.40 8.55 0.21
C PHE A 35 -10.59 9.37 0.73
N GLU A 36 -11.62 9.60 -0.11
CA GLU A 36 -12.87 10.24 0.32
C GLU A 36 -13.57 9.42 1.42
N ALA A 37 -13.70 8.10 1.22
CA ALA A 37 -14.33 7.23 2.20
C ALA A 37 -13.55 7.16 3.52
N ILE A 38 -12.22 7.08 3.46
CA ILE A 38 -11.37 6.96 4.66
C ILE A 38 -11.34 8.26 5.47
N LYS A 39 -11.36 9.41 4.80
CA LYS A 39 -11.43 10.71 5.46
C LYS A 39 -12.62 10.79 6.42
N ASP A 40 -13.78 10.30 5.99
CA ASP A 40 -15.00 10.36 6.80
C ASP A 40 -14.99 9.38 7.99
N GLN A 41 -14.07 8.41 8.01
CA GLN A 41 -13.95 7.39 9.05
C GLN A 41 -12.81 7.64 10.06
N ASP A 42 -11.98 8.66 9.84
CA ASP A 42 -10.78 8.95 10.65
C ASP A 42 -9.91 7.69 10.89
N ALA A 43 -9.71 6.91 9.83
CA ALA A 43 -9.08 5.59 9.88
C ALA A 43 -7.71 5.55 9.17
N PRO A 44 -6.76 4.72 9.62
CA PRO A 44 -5.55 4.44 8.87
C PRO A 44 -5.86 3.62 7.60
N LEU A 45 -5.04 3.81 6.56
CA LEU A 45 -5.25 3.20 5.25
C LEU A 45 -3.99 2.54 4.69
N ILE A 46 -4.13 1.34 4.14
CA ILE A 46 -3.10 0.70 3.32
C ILE A 46 -3.57 0.71 1.86
N ILE A 47 -2.81 1.39 1.00
CA ILE A 47 -2.99 1.31 -0.46
C ILE A 47 -2.11 0.19 -0.99
N GLN A 48 -2.73 -0.81 -1.63
CA GLN A 48 -2.04 -1.98 -2.16
C GLN A 48 -1.90 -1.90 -3.67
N VAL A 49 -0.72 -2.26 -4.18
CA VAL A 49 -0.43 -2.25 -5.61
C VAL A 49 0.08 -3.62 -6.02
N SER A 50 -0.73 -4.32 -6.83
CA SER A 50 -0.39 -5.63 -7.38
C SER A 50 0.52 -5.51 -8.61
N ALA A 51 1.12 -6.63 -9.03
CA ALA A 51 1.88 -6.69 -10.28
C ALA A 51 1.04 -6.28 -11.50
N GLY A 52 -0.24 -6.66 -11.54
CA GLY A 52 -1.18 -6.28 -12.60
C GLY A 52 -1.43 -4.77 -12.64
N ALA A 53 -1.61 -4.14 -11.47
CA ALA A 53 -1.77 -2.69 -11.37
C ALA A 53 -0.53 -1.94 -11.85
N ARG A 54 0.67 -2.37 -11.43
CA ARG A 54 1.94 -1.77 -11.92
C ARG A 54 2.10 -1.93 -13.42
N LYS A 55 1.72 -3.08 -13.99
CA LYS A 55 1.78 -3.30 -15.45
C LYS A 55 0.81 -2.38 -16.20
N TYR A 56 -0.37 -2.15 -15.65
CA TYR A 56 -1.42 -1.33 -16.27
C TYR A 56 -1.11 0.16 -16.22
N ALA A 57 -0.91 0.71 -15.01
CA ALA A 57 -0.79 2.16 -14.78
C ALA A 57 0.66 2.64 -14.69
N LYS A 58 1.63 1.73 -14.60
CA LYS A 58 3.03 2.01 -14.24
C LYS A 58 3.17 2.51 -12.81
N HIS A 59 4.33 2.23 -12.22
CA HIS A 59 4.62 2.55 -10.82
C HIS A 59 4.55 4.05 -10.55
N GLU A 60 5.13 4.85 -11.44
CA GLU A 60 5.32 6.29 -11.29
C GLU A 60 3.98 7.03 -11.27
N TYR A 61 3.05 6.69 -12.16
CA TYR A 61 1.71 7.28 -12.16
C TYR A 61 0.96 6.94 -10.88
N LEU A 62 0.99 5.68 -10.43
CA LEU A 62 0.32 5.27 -9.19
C LEU A 62 0.88 6.03 -8.00
N MET A 63 2.20 6.14 -7.87
CA MET A 63 2.83 6.90 -6.79
C MET A 63 2.45 8.39 -6.85
N HIS A 64 2.45 9.01 -8.03
CA HIS A 64 2.06 10.41 -8.16
C HIS A 64 0.58 10.65 -7.84
N LEU A 65 -0.32 9.74 -8.20
CA LEU A 65 -1.73 9.84 -7.83
C LEU A 65 -1.94 9.69 -6.31
N ILE A 66 -1.19 8.79 -5.67
CA ILE A 66 -1.23 8.63 -4.21
C ILE A 66 -0.68 9.88 -3.53
N HIS A 67 0.45 10.43 -4.00
CA HIS A 67 1.01 11.67 -3.46
C HIS A 67 0.06 12.87 -3.61
N ALA A 68 -0.58 13.02 -4.77
CA ALA A 68 -1.61 14.04 -4.96
C ALA A 68 -2.75 13.91 -3.94
N SER A 69 -3.14 12.67 -3.60
CA SER A 69 -4.17 12.44 -2.57
C SER A 69 -3.67 12.81 -1.16
N LEU A 70 -2.40 12.55 -0.83
CA LEU A 70 -1.79 12.96 0.44
C LEU A 70 -1.64 14.47 0.64
N GLU A 71 -1.78 15.25 -0.43
CA GLU A 71 -1.85 16.72 -0.38
C GLU A 71 -3.27 17.22 -0.05
N LEU A 72 -4.29 16.43 -0.40
CA LEU A 72 -5.70 16.78 -0.23
C LEU A 72 -6.32 16.23 1.07
N TYR A 73 -5.79 15.12 1.57
CA TYR A 73 -6.35 14.38 2.71
C TYR A 73 -5.30 14.17 3.81
N ASP A 74 -5.70 14.43 5.05
CA ASP A 74 -4.85 14.30 6.24
C ASP A 74 -5.09 12.96 6.93
N VAL A 75 -4.66 11.86 6.29
CA VAL A 75 -4.87 10.49 6.78
C VAL A 75 -3.56 9.70 6.84
N PRO A 76 -3.37 8.78 7.81
CA PRO A 76 -2.17 7.93 7.86
C PRO A 76 -2.22 6.85 6.77
N VAL A 77 -1.29 6.91 5.81
CA VAL A 77 -1.25 6.00 4.66
C VAL A 77 0.07 5.25 4.55
N ALA A 78 -0.01 3.95 4.28
CA ALA A 78 1.09 3.15 3.76
C ALA A 78 0.83 2.73 2.31
N VAL A 79 1.89 2.67 1.50
CA VAL A 79 1.82 2.05 0.16
C VAL A 79 2.50 0.68 0.23
N HIS A 80 1.78 -0.34 -0.22
CA HIS A 80 2.15 -1.73 -0.05
C HIS A 80 2.23 -2.46 -1.39
N LEU A 81 3.33 -3.19 -1.60
CA LEU A 81 3.44 -4.15 -2.70
C LEU A 81 2.64 -5.40 -2.34
N ASP A 82 1.60 -5.66 -3.12
CA ASP A 82 0.77 -6.84 -2.99
C ASP A 82 1.32 -8.00 -3.84
N HIS A 83 1.50 -9.16 -3.20
CA HIS A 83 2.04 -10.39 -3.80
C HIS A 83 3.33 -10.16 -4.62
N GLY A 84 4.39 -9.64 -3.99
CA GLY A 84 5.72 -9.51 -4.61
C GLY A 84 6.29 -10.88 -4.96
N GLU A 85 6.69 -11.08 -6.21
CA GLU A 85 7.14 -12.38 -6.70
C GLU A 85 8.58 -12.73 -6.29
N ASP A 86 9.46 -11.72 -6.18
CA ASP A 86 10.86 -11.91 -5.86
C ASP A 86 11.48 -10.70 -5.15
N PHE A 87 12.73 -10.86 -4.72
CA PHE A 87 13.51 -9.83 -4.05
C PHE A 87 13.67 -8.55 -4.89
N GLU A 88 13.91 -8.66 -6.19
CA GLU A 88 14.17 -7.51 -7.07
C GLU A 88 12.91 -6.66 -7.24
N ILE A 89 11.74 -7.28 -7.32
CA ILE A 89 10.46 -6.59 -7.34
C ILE A 89 10.20 -5.89 -6.00
N CYS A 90 10.43 -6.56 -4.88
CA CYS A 90 10.29 -5.92 -3.57
C CYS A 90 11.23 -4.72 -3.41
N LYS A 91 12.51 -4.89 -3.77
CA LYS A 91 13.52 -3.85 -3.71
C LYS A 91 13.16 -2.66 -4.59
N SER A 92 12.81 -2.89 -5.85
CA SER A 92 12.44 -1.81 -6.78
C SER A 92 11.20 -1.03 -6.32
N CYS A 93 10.22 -1.69 -5.70
CA CYS A 93 9.06 -1.01 -5.13
C CYS A 93 9.44 -0.11 -3.94
N ILE A 94 10.34 -0.58 -3.06
CA ILE A 94 10.88 0.20 -1.93
C ILE A 94 11.66 1.41 -2.45
N ASP A 95 12.58 1.19 -3.39
CA ASP A 95 13.38 2.26 -4.02
C ASP A 95 12.47 3.28 -4.73
N GLY A 96 11.33 2.81 -5.26
CA GLY A 96 10.28 3.63 -5.88
C GLY A 96 9.32 4.30 -4.90
N GLY A 97 9.54 4.20 -3.58
CA GLY A 97 8.79 4.95 -2.55
C GLY A 97 7.70 4.16 -1.83
N PHE A 98 7.58 2.84 -2.02
CA PHE A 98 6.67 2.03 -1.20
C PHE A 98 7.20 1.94 0.23
N THR A 99 6.29 1.97 1.20
CA THR A 99 6.63 1.89 2.63
C THR A 99 6.40 0.51 3.24
N SER A 100 5.90 -0.43 2.44
CA SER A 100 5.62 -1.80 2.83
C SER A 100 5.66 -2.74 1.63
N VAL A 101 6.03 -3.99 1.85
CA VAL A 101 6.03 -5.02 0.81
C VAL A 101 5.58 -6.36 1.38
N MET A 102 4.88 -7.16 0.57
CA MET A 102 4.67 -8.59 0.76
C MET A 102 5.55 -9.33 -0.25
N ILE A 103 6.47 -10.15 0.23
CA ILE A 103 7.12 -11.19 -0.59
C ILE A 103 6.24 -12.44 -0.48
N ASP A 104 5.76 -12.94 -1.62
CA ASP A 104 4.88 -14.11 -1.67
C ASP A 104 5.63 -15.32 -2.21
N GLY A 105 6.34 -15.99 -1.31
CA GLY A 105 7.01 -17.25 -1.57
C GLY A 105 6.10 -18.47 -1.36
N SER A 106 4.78 -18.32 -1.19
CA SER A 106 3.89 -19.40 -0.75
C SER A 106 3.81 -20.61 -1.71
N LYS A 107 4.27 -20.43 -2.96
CA LYS A 107 4.44 -21.49 -3.96
C LYS A 107 5.71 -22.33 -3.78
N HIS A 108 6.65 -21.87 -2.96
CA HIS A 108 7.93 -22.54 -2.69
C HIS A 108 7.83 -23.49 -1.50
N SER A 109 8.90 -24.27 -1.28
CA SER A 109 9.01 -25.10 -0.08
C SER A 109 9.09 -24.21 1.18
N PHE A 110 8.86 -24.78 2.36
CA PHE A 110 9.00 -24.04 3.61
C PHE A 110 10.40 -23.47 3.84
N GLU A 111 11.44 -24.17 3.34
CA GLU A 111 12.84 -23.75 3.48
C GLU A 111 13.21 -22.64 2.50
N ASP A 112 12.56 -22.61 1.33
CA ASP A 112 12.79 -21.64 0.26
C ASP A 112 11.89 -20.38 0.36
N ASN A 113 10.86 -20.39 1.22
CA ASN A 113 9.91 -19.30 1.44
C ASN A 113 10.30 -18.40 2.63
#